data_AF-A0A524HT31-F1
#
_entry.id   AF-A0A524HT31-F1
#
_cell.length_a   1.000
_cell.length_b   1.000
_cell.length_c   1.000
_cell.angle_alpha   90.00
_cell.angle_beta   90.00
_cell.angle_gamma   90.00
#
_symmetry.space_group_name_H-M   'P 1'
#
loop_
_entity.id
_entity.type
_entity.pdbx_description
1 polymer ?
#
loop_
_entity_poly.entity_id
_entity_poly.type
_entity_poly.pdbx_seq_one_letter_code
_entity_poly.pdbx_strand_id
1 'polypeptide(L)'
;MQRLKESRRKKEWPDYYIAPTRDFTQFTADFEQQYWSRDTAFDWSQSVEANLRLHLTNLPDAEFVRVAALALPLVGQALTEHIYEVERSGLPLDEDALRAIAGCLPADRTAISQALLRLAPFERVGLPVAELKDQLVILDRQLFELREEQRIQVFRTDEGLKRLETKEEKGEQRRQVAALADQQGRVRQALKRARAETRRERQQLGEAVREELSAIAPQVLVDLFETRAFVQRFHGVGIGSAGTPLRGRLEELVLKRQLRALTDIANHALVVEQSAIAPLTMGIVHYRRRREIQEAMTTFAHDEAKHSAVFRRFMAEKMRAKERIPRAVISGGERYLWIARVMPSGAVFLAVIIEAIGGAFLEFFAQNENMPDPLFRGICRVIAERDEKRHQELCAATYNELYRTGGWWEALRNRVALRGLLQAAYGDKTEDHQLIQACRAFGLESDTLYRYVASNLSQQLEAVGMSVSWDSLMKFLPKPVPRR
;
A
#
# COMPACT_ATOMS: atom_id res chain seq x y z
N MET A 1 -22.01 47.50 -28.89
CA MET A 1 -21.12 46.32 -28.97
C MET A 1 -19.85 46.52 -28.13
N GLN A 2 -19.97 46.74 -26.82
CA GLN A 2 -18.81 46.98 -25.95
C GLN A 2 -19.06 46.48 -24.50
N ARG A 3 -19.70 45.31 -24.39
CA ARG A 3 -19.94 44.57 -23.12
C ARG A 3 -19.79 43.05 -23.29
N LEU A 4 -18.83 42.61 -24.11
CA LEU A 4 -18.54 41.18 -24.34
C LEU A 4 -17.03 40.89 -24.47
N LYS A 5 -16.19 41.52 -23.63
CA LYS A 5 -14.73 41.26 -23.63
C LYS A 5 -14.07 41.09 -22.25
N GLU A 6 -14.83 40.79 -21.19
CA GLU A 6 -14.26 40.65 -19.83
C GLU A 6 -14.42 39.28 -19.13
N SER A 7 -14.88 38.22 -19.80
CA SER A 7 -15.05 36.91 -19.15
C SER A 7 -13.99 35.85 -19.53
N ARG A 8 -12.75 36.25 -19.82
CA ARG A 8 -11.60 35.32 -19.87
C ARG A 8 -10.67 35.53 -18.69
N ARG A 9 -11.20 35.46 -17.46
CA ARG A 9 -10.37 35.15 -16.30
C ARG A 9 -9.79 33.75 -16.52
N LYS A 10 -8.47 33.69 -16.73
CA LYS A 10 -7.71 32.43 -16.71
C LYS A 10 -8.12 31.65 -15.45
N LYS A 11 -8.48 30.38 -15.62
CA LYS A 11 -8.70 29.43 -14.52
C LYS A 11 -7.41 29.36 -13.69
N GLU A 12 -7.29 30.16 -12.65
CA GLU A 12 -6.27 29.98 -11.62
C GLU A 12 -6.52 28.63 -10.96
N TRP A 13 -5.52 27.76 -10.91
CA TRP A 13 -5.60 26.48 -10.22
C TRP A 13 -5.38 26.73 -8.71
N PRO A 14 -6.08 26.05 -7.79
CA PRO A 14 -5.78 26.10 -6.37
C PRO A 14 -4.45 25.38 -6.16
N ASP A 15 -3.70 25.84 -5.16
CA ASP A 15 -2.31 25.48 -4.87
C ASP A 15 -2.10 24.01 -4.44
N TYR A 16 -3.12 23.15 -4.57
CA TYR A 16 -3.17 21.77 -4.09
C TYR A 16 -3.58 20.78 -5.19
N TYR A 17 -3.13 20.99 -6.43
CA TYR A 17 -3.39 20.04 -7.51
C TYR A 17 -2.52 18.79 -7.38
N ILE A 18 -3.10 17.71 -6.86
CA ILE A 18 -2.46 16.39 -6.75
C ILE A 18 -2.83 15.55 -7.97
N ALA A 19 -1.87 15.26 -8.84
CA ALA A 19 -2.03 14.24 -9.88
C ALA A 19 -1.50 12.88 -9.35
N PRO A 20 -2.04 11.73 -9.79
CA PRO A 20 -1.60 10.41 -9.40
C PRO A 20 -0.35 10.16 -10.23
N THR A 21 0.80 10.08 -9.58
CA THR A 21 2.06 9.84 -10.28
C THR A 21 2.55 8.43 -9.97
N ARG A 22 3.51 7.93 -10.75
CA ARG A 22 4.22 6.68 -10.40
C ARG A 22 5.18 6.86 -9.22
N ASP A 23 5.17 8.03 -8.59
CA ASP A 23 6.15 8.46 -7.60
C ASP A 23 5.44 9.21 -6.47
N PHE A 24 4.71 8.45 -5.65
CA PHE A 24 3.92 8.98 -4.53
C PHE A 24 4.77 9.41 -3.31
N THR A 25 6.10 9.29 -3.40
CA THR A 25 7.03 10.00 -2.50
C THR A 25 6.84 11.52 -2.52
N GLN A 26 6.22 12.04 -3.60
CA GLN A 26 5.85 13.45 -3.80
C GLN A 26 4.93 14.04 -2.72
N PHE A 27 4.14 13.22 -2.02
CA PHE A 27 3.26 13.67 -0.93
C PHE A 27 3.65 13.12 0.43
N THR A 28 4.44 12.05 0.48
CA THR A 28 4.78 11.43 1.76
C THR A 28 6.04 11.99 2.38
N ALA A 29 6.99 12.58 1.66
CA ALA A 29 8.24 13.07 2.28
C ALA A 29 8.03 14.20 3.31
N ASP A 30 7.03 15.07 3.08
CA ASP A 30 6.64 16.13 4.01
C ASP A 30 6.00 15.59 5.29
N PHE A 31 5.09 14.65 5.10
CA PHE A 31 4.33 14.04 6.18
C PHE A 31 5.15 12.97 6.90
N GLU A 32 6.06 12.31 6.21
CA GLU A 32 7.09 11.46 6.80
C GLU A 32 7.91 12.31 7.77
N GLN A 33 8.48 13.45 7.38
CA GLN A 33 9.21 14.32 8.32
C GLN A 33 8.36 14.93 9.44
N GLN A 34 7.10 15.29 9.18
CA GLN A 34 6.21 15.93 10.16
C GLN A 34 5.55 14.93 11.13
N TYR A 35 5.33 13.68 10.71
CA TYR A 35 4.73 12.58 11.49
C TYR A 35 5.72 11.51 11.95
N TRP A 36 7.00 11.64 11.59
CA TRP A 36 8.11 11.04 12.33
C TRP A 36 8.29 11.66 13.73
N SER A 37 7.41 12.59 14.14
CA SER A 37 7.31 13.04 15.53
C SER A 37 6.70 11.94 16.42
N ARG A 38 6.98 12.04 17.73
CA ARG A 38 6.48 11.16 18.80
C ARG A 38 4.95 11.14 18.99
N ASP A 39 4.18 11.78 18.10
CA ASP A 39 2.76 12.05 18.29
C ASP A 39 1.82 10.90 17.85
N THR A 40 2.33 9.89 17.13
CA THR A 40 1.66 8.60 17.03
C THR A 40 2.23 7.66 18.10
N ALA A 41 1.52 7.52 19.22
CA ALA A 41 1.91 6.71 20.37
C ALA A 41 1.86 5.18 20.10
N PHE A 42 2.31 4.73 18.93
CA PHE A 42 2.55 3.32 18.67
C PHE A 42 3.90 2.92 19.27
N ASP A 43 3.93 1.77 19.92
CA ASP A 43 5.16 1.22 20.46
C ASP A 43 5.99 0.57 19.35
N TRP A 44 6.70 1.43 18.61
CA TRP A 44 7.64 1.04 17.56
C TRP A 44 8.85 0.26 18.10
N SER A 45 8.98 -0.01 19.41
CA SER A 45 10.01 -0.91 19.93
C SER A 45 9.65 -2.39 19.76
N GLN A 46 8.37 -2.70 19.52
CA GLN A 46 7.90 -4.08 19.40
C GLN A 46 8.49 -4.82 18.20
N SER A 47 8.69 -6.12 18.39
CA SER A 47 9.14 -7.04 17.33
C SER A 47 7.96 -7.89 16.87
N VAL A 48 7.53 -7.66 15.62
CA VAL A 48 6.42 -8.41 14.99
C VAL A 48 6.70 -9.90 14.97
N GLU A 49 7.92 -10.31 14.59
CA GLU A 49 8.33 -11.71 14.59
C GLU A 49 8.25 -12.33 16.00
N ALA A 50 8.69 -11.59 17.04
CA ALA A 50 8.64 -12.08 18.41
C ALA A 50 7.18 -12.21 18.90
N ASN A 51 6.34 -11.24 18.57
CA ASN A 51 4.92 -11.24 18.92
C ASN A 51 4.20 -12.44 18.31
N LEU A 52 4.38 -12.67 16.99
CA LEU A 52 3.77 -13.79 16.28
C LEU A 52 4.31 -15.14 16.76
N ARG A 53 5.62 -15.25 17.03
CA ARG A 53 6.22 -16.45 17.60
C ARG A 53 5.61 -16.77 18.98
N LEU A 54 5.55 -15.77 19.87
CA LEU A 54 4.96 -15.93 21.20
C LEU A 54 3.49 -16.37 21.12
N HIS A 55 2.73 -15.80 20.19
CA HIS A 55 1.35 -16.22 19.94
C HIS A 55 1.27 -17.71 19.54
N LEU A 56 2.03 -18.14 18.53
CA LEU A 56 2.01 -19.53 18.07
C LEU A 56 2.43 -20.53 19.16
N THR A 57 3.46 -20.20 19.94
CA THR A 57 3.94 -21.05 21.05
C THR A 57 2.89 -21.19 22.16
N ASN A 58 2.06 -20.16 22.36
CA ASN A 58 1.02 -20.16 23.40
C ASN A 58 -0.36 -20.64 22.90
N LEU A 59 -0.50 -21.00 21.61
CA LEU A 59 -1.75 -21.50 21.07
C LEU A 59 -2.08 -22.89 21.64
N PRO A 60 -3.34 -23.12 22.09
CA PRO A 60 -3.82 -24.45 22.37
C PRO A 60 -3.69 -25.37 21.15
N ASP A 61 -3.42 -26.65 21.38
CA ASP A 61 -3.15 -27.63 20.31
C ASP A 61 -4.24 -27.66 19.22
N ALA A 62 -5.52 -27.62 19.64
CA ALA A 62 -6.65 -27.60 18.72
C ALA A 62 -6.67 -26.35 17.82
N GLU A 63 -6.30 -25.19 18.37
CA GLU A 63 -6.23 -23.93 17.61
C GLU A 63 -5.01 -23.89 16.69
N PHE A 64 -3.86 -24.36 17.17
CA PHE A 64 -2.68 -24.51 16.33
C PHE A 64 -2.95 -25.44 15.14
N VAL A 65 -3.59 -26.58 15.37
CA VAL A 65 -3.99 -27.51 14.30
C VAL A 65 -4.87 -26.82 13.25
N ARG A 66 -5.83 -25.98 13.68
CA ARG A 66 -6.68 -25.20 12.77
C ARG A 66 -5.85 -24.21 11.94
N VAL A 67 -4.99 -23.42 12.58
CA VAL A 67 -4.13 -22.44 11.90
C VAL A 67 -3.20 -23.13 10.91
N ALA A 68 -2.53 -24.20 11.33
CA ALA A 68 -1.61 -24.95 10.51
C ALA A 68 -2.32 -25.66 9.33
N ALA A 69 -3.55 -26.15 9.52
CA ALA A 69 -4.34 -26.75 8.44
C ALA A 69 -4.65 -25.76 7.30
N LEU A 70 -4.78 -24.46 7.61
CA LEU A 70 -5.01 -23.41 6.62
C LEU A 70 -3.70 -22.82 6.06
N ALA A 71 -2.65 -22.72 6.88
CA ALA A 71 -1.38 -22.12 6.48
C ALA A 71 -0.46 -23.06 5.69
N LEU A 72 -0.34 -24.34 6.08
CA LEU A 72 0.59 -25.30 5.47
C LEU A 72 0.31 -25.59 3.98
N PRO A 73 -0.94 -25.68 3.51
CA PRO A 73 -1.22 -25.79 2.08
C PRO A 73 -0.61 -24.64 1.26
N LEU A 74 -0.60 -23.42 1.80
CA LEU A 74 -0.01 -22.25 1.15
C LEU A 74 1.52 -22.36 1.09
N VAL A 75 2.14 -22.89 2.15
CA VAL A 75 3.58 -23.19 2.16
C VAL A 75 3.90 -24.26 1.11
N GLY A 76 3.09 -25.33 1.02
CA GLY A 76 3.26 -26.39 0.04
C GLY A 76 3.13 -25.90 -1.42
N GLN A 77 2.17 -25.01 -1.68
CA GLN A 77 2.02 -24.36 -3.00
C GLN A 77 3.27 -23.52 -3.32
N ALA A 78 3.68 -22.63 -2.42
CA ALA A 78 4.85 -21.77 -2.63
C ALA A 78 6.13 -22.59 -2.84
N LEU A 79 6.34 -23.66 -2.09
CA LEU A 79 7.46 -24.59 -2.29
C LEU A 79 7.44 -25.21 -3.70
N THR A 80 6.26 -25.61 -4.18
CA THR A 80 6.12 -26.20 -5.52
C THR A 80 6.45 -25.20 -6.62
N GLU A 81 5.96 -23.97 -6.49
CA GLU A 81 6.23 -22.87 -7.41
C GLU A 81 7.74 -22.54 -7.43
N HIS A 82 8.35 -22.37 -6.25
CA HIS A 82 9.77 -22.03 -6.13
C HIS A 82 10.70 -23.16 -6.60
N ILE A 83 10.37 -24.43 -6.36
CA ILE A 83 11.13 -25.56 -6.92
C ILE A 83 11.15 -25.45 -8.44
N TYR A 84 9.98 -25.29 -9.07
CA TYR A 84 9.88 -25.19 -10.52
C TYR A 84 10.64 -23.97 -11.07
N GLU A 85 10.55 -22.82 -10.39
CA GLU A 85 11.29 -21.61 -10.77
C GLU A 85 12.81 -21.82 -10.71
N VAL A 86 13.31 -22.40 -9.62
CA VAL A 86 14.76 -22.62 -9.44
C VAL A 86 15.28 -23.70 -10.40
N GLU A 87 14.52 -24.77 -10.66
CA GLU A 87 14.88 -25.78 -11.67
C GLU A 87 14.95 -25.18 -13.08
N ARG A 88 14.01 -24.30 -13.43
CA ARG A 88 13.92 -23.73 -14.78
C ARG A 88 14.90 -22.59 -15.01
N SER A 89 15.18 -21.77 -14.00
CA SER A 89 15.86 -20.47 -14.18
C SER A 89 16.99 -20.21 -13.19
N GLY A 90 17.26 -21.14 -12.27
CA GLY A 90 18.23 -20.96 -11.19
C GLY A 90 17.71 -20.03 -10.09
N LEU A 91 18.59 -19.71 -9.13
CA LEU A 91 18.24 -18.75 -8.07
C LEU A 91 18.09 -17.33 -8.65
N PRO A 92 17.07 -16.57 -8.23
CA PRO A 92 16.84 -15.22 -8.72
C PRO A 92 17.93 -14.25 -8.25
N LEU A 93 18.29 -13.30 -9.11
CA LEU A 93 19.12 -12.14 -8.75
C LEU A 93 18.36 -11.06 -7.99
N ASP A 94 17.03 -11.14 -7.98
CA ASP A 94 16.18 -10.24 -7.23
C ASP A 94 16.11 -10.69 -5.76
N GLU A 95 16.47 -9.78 -4.85
CA GLU A 95 16.53 -10.09 -3.43
C GLU A 95 15.15 -10.40 -2.83
N ASP A 96 14.10 -9.70 -3.26
CA ASP A 96 12.75 -9.93 -2.75
C ASP A 96 12.24 -11.32 -3.17
N ALA A 97 12.56 -11.75 -4.40
CA ALA A 97 12.30 -13.11 -4.87
C ALA A 97 13.12 -14.15 -4.09
N LEU A 98 14.40 -13.89 -3.80
CA LEU A 98 15.23 -14.83 -3.02
C LEU A 98 14.77 -14.91 -1.56
N ARG A 99 14.32 -13.80 -0.97
CA ARG A 99 13.69 -13.76 0.36
C ARG A 99 12.37 -14.52 0.38
N ALA A 100 11.60 -14.52 -0.70
CA ALA A 100 10.38 -15.33 -0.81
C ALA A 100 10.68 -16.84 -0.73
N ILE A 101 11.74 -17.29 -1.41
CA ILE A 101 12.25 -18.67 -1.30
C ILE A 101 12.69 -18.96 0.14
N ALA A 102 13.46 -18.06 0.76
CA ALA A 102 13.90 -18.19 2.15
C ALA A 102 12.74 -18.27 3.15
N GLY A 103 11.64 -17.56 2.88
CA GLY A 103 10.42 -17.61 3.69
C GLY A 103 9.71 -18.96 3.69
N CYS A 104 10.08 -19.88 2.78
CA CYS A 104 9.51 -21.22 2.71
C CYS A 104 10.40 -22.30 3.36
N LEU A 105 11.64 -21.96 3.72
CA LEU A 105 12.62 -22.90 4.30
C LEU A 105 12.75 -22.68 5.80
N PRO A 106 13.05 -23.71 6.61
CA PRO A 106 13.38 -23.54 8.02
C PRO A 106 14.76 -22.86 8.22
N ALA A 107 14.98 -22.26 9.39
CA ALA A 107 16.14 -21.40 9.69
C ALA A 107 17.45 -22.17 9.83
N ASP A 108 17.38 -23.48 10.06
CA ASP A 108 18.53 -24.38 10.08
C ASP A 108 19.15 -24.58 8.68
N ARG A 109 18.46 -24.15 7.61
CA ARG A 109 18.93 -24.25 6.22
C ARG A 109 19.74 -23.02 5.83
N THR A 110 21.05 -23.17 5.84
CA THR A 110 21.99 -22.05 5.66
C THR A 110 22.27 -21.70 4.21
N ALA A 111 22.00 -22.58 3.24
CA ALA A 111 22.30 -22.36 1.83
C ALA A 111 21.58 -21.13 1.26
N ILE A 112 20.30 -20.94 1.59
CA ILE A 112 19.54 -19.76 1.15
C ILE A 112 20.06 -18.46 1.80
N SER A 113 20.51 -18.53 3.05
CA SER A 113 21.15 -17.40 3.73
C SER A 113 22.48 -17.03 3.09
N GLN A 114 23.26 -18.02 2.65
CA GLN A 114 24.48 -17.79 1.88
C GLN A 114 24.16 -17.11 0.54
N ALA A 115 23.12 -17.56 -0.17
CA ALA A 115 22.68 -16.94 -1.42
C ALA A 115 22.26 -15.47 -1.21
N LEU A 116 21.53 -15.14 -0.14
CA LEU A 116 21.16 -13.76 0.20
C LEU A 116 22.39 -12.89 0.47
N LEU A 117 23.41 -13.42 1.15
CA LEU A 117 24.67 -12.70 1.37
C LEU A 117 25.40 -12.39 0.05
N ARG A 118 25.26 -13.24 -0.98
CA ARG A 118 25.85 -12.98 -2.32
C ARG A 118 25.13 -11.88 -3.09
N LEU A 119 23.89 -11.56 -2.73
CA LEU A 119 23.15 -10.42 -3.30
C LEU A 119 23.47 -9.08 -2.63
N ALA A 120 24.10 -9.05 -1.45
CA ALA A 120 24.41 -7.80 -0.74
C ALA A 120 25.16 -6.73 -1.59
N PRO A 121 26.08 -7.09 -2.51
CA PRO A 121 26.70 -6.10 -3.40
C PRO A 121 25.71 -5.41 -4.36
N PHE A 122 24.60 -6.06 -4.75
CA PHE A 122 23.59 -5.48 -5.66
C PHE A 122 22.78 -4.34 -5.05
N GLU A 123 22.59 -4.34 -3.74
CA GLU A 123 21.96 -3.24 -3.01
C GLU A 123 22.88 -2.02 -3.00
N ARG A 124 24.19 -2.23 -2.73
CA ARG A 124 25.19 -1.14 -2.64
C ARG A 124 25.34 -0.38 -3.97
N VAL A 125 25.30 -1.08 -5.09
CA VAL A 125 25.42 -0.50 -6.44
C VAL A 125 24.22 0.42 -6.77
N GLY A 126 23.09 0.28 -6.09
CA GLY A 126 21.88 1.08 -6.29
C GLY A 126 21.79 2.34 -5.42
N LEU A 127 22.57 2.44 -4.34
CA LEU A 127 22.47 3.53 -3.35
C LEU A 127 22.63 4.93 -3.97
N PRO A 128 23.63 5.20 -4.83
CA PRO A 128 23.79 6.54 -5.40
C PRO A 128 22.60 6.98 -6.26
N VAL A 129 21.94 6.05 -6.93
CA VAL A 129 20.73 6.33 -7.73
C VAL A 129 19.54 6.62 -6.83
N ALA A 130 19.42 5.95 -5.69
CA ALA A 130 18.37 6.22 -4.71
C ALA A 130 18.56 7.61 -4.08
N GLU A 131 19.76 7.90 -3.57
CA GLU A 131 20.09 9.21 -2.96
C GLU A 131 19.84 10.39 -3.92
N LEU A 132 20.23 10.25 -5.19
CA LEU A 132 20.01 11.28 -6.20
C LEU A 132 18.54 11.42 -6.61
N LYS A 133 17.73 10.35 -6.53
CA LYS A 133 16.28 10.45 -6.72
C LYS A 133 15.65 11.22 -5.57
N ASP A 134 15.99 10.87 -4.33
CA ASP A 134 15.46 11.51 -3.14
C ASP A 134 15.83 13.01 -3.13
N GLN A 135 17.08 13.33 -3.46
CA GLN A 135 17.52 14.71 -3.62
C GLN A 135 16.77 15.45 -4.73
N LEU A 136 16.48 14.78 -5.86
CA LEU A 136 15.72 15.38 -6.95
C LEU A 136 14.27 15.67 -6.55
N VAL A 137 13.66 14.78 -5.77
CA VAL A 137 12.30 14.96 -5.23
C VAL A 137 12.24 16.20 -4.34
N ILE A 138 13.21 16.34 -3.42
CA ILE A 138 13.31 17.52 -2.54
C ILE A 138 13.44 18.82 -3.37
N LEU A 139 14.30 18.82 -4.38
CA LEU A 139 14.52 20.01 -5.22
C LEU A 139 13.33 20.34 -6.13
N ASP A 140 12.69 19.33 -6.73
CA ASP A 140 11.49 19.51 -7.56
C ASP A 140 10.38 20.19 -6.74
N ARG A 141 10.24 19.82 -5.46
CA ARG A 141 9.27 20.40 -4.54
C ARG A 141 9.62 21.83 -4.13
N GLN A 142 10.84 22.08 -3.64
CA GLN A 142 11.27 23.42 -3.25
C GLN A 142 11.10 24.43 -4.40
N LEU A 143 11.41 23.99 -5.62
CA LEU A 143 11.27 24.78 -6.82
C LEU A 143 9.80 24.99 -7.23
N PHE A 144 8.92 24.03 -6.99
CA PHE A 144 7.47 24.20 -7.15
C PHE A 144 6.93 25.24 -6.17
N GLU A 145 7.20 25.07 -4.87
CA GLU A 145 6.75 26.00 -3.81
C GLU A 145 7.22 27.43 -4.09
N LEU A 146 8.50 27.62 -4.39
CA LEU A 146 9.07 28.95 -4.63
C LEU A 146 8.55 29.61 -5.92
N ARG A 147 8.20 28.81 -6.94
CA ARG A 147 7.53 29.32 -8.16
C ARG A 147 6.09 29.73 -7.89
N GLU A 148 5.39 29.00 -7.05
CA GLU A 148 4.04 29.36 -6.63
C GLU A 148 4.05 30.63 -5.77
N GLU A 149 4.98 30.75 -4.83
CA GLU A 149 5.21 31.99 -4.07
C GLU A 149 5.47 33.18 -5.00
N GLN A 150 6.30 32.99 -6.03
CA GLN A 150 6.55 34.01 -7.06
C GLN A 150 5.30 34.34 -7.88
N ARG A 151 4.46 33.35 -8.19
CA ARG A 151 3.20 33.53 -8.94
C ARG A 151 2.21 34.38 -8.15
N ILE A 152 2.07 34.12 -6.85
CA ILE A 152 1.14 34.83 -5.96
C ILE A 152 1.75 36.08 -5.31
N GLN A 153 3.01 36.39 -5.65
CA GLN A 153 3.76 37.55 -5.18
C GLN A 153 3.94 37.61 -3.65
N VAL A 154 4.29 36.48 -3.05
CA VAL A 154 4.63 36.37 -1.63
C VAL A 154 6.02 35.79 -1.47
N PHE A 155 6.59 35.92 -0.28
CA PHE A 155 7.87 35.36 0.12
C PHE A 155 7.81 34.99 1.60
N ARG A 156 8.42 33.85 1.96
CA ARG A 156 8.38 33.26 3.30
C ARG A 156 9.50 33.84 4.19
N THR A 157 9.13 34.42 5.33
CA THR A 157 10.02 34.89 6.40
C THR A 157 9.86 34.02 7.64
N ASP A 158 10.71 34.24 8.65
CA ASP A 158 10.62 33.59 9.97
C ASP A 158 9.28 33.88 10.69
N GLU A 159 8.59 34.94 10.30
CA GLU A 159 7.30 35.39 10.86
C GLU A 159 6.08 34.94 10.02
N GLY A 160 6.30 34.30 8.86
CA GLY A 160 5.22 33.80 7.98
C GLY A 160 5.35 34.24 6.53
N LEU A 161 4.23 34.28 5.79
CA LEU A 161 4.21 34.70 4.39
C LEU A 161 3.97 36.21 4.29
N LYS A 162 4.93 36.95 3.71
CA LYS A 162 4.81 38.38 3.42
C LYS A 162 4.60 38.61 1.92
N ARG A 163 3.80 39.61 1.56
CA ARG A 163 3.68 40.06 0.17
C ARG A 163 4.98 40.72 -0.29
N LEU A 164 5.39 40.46 -1.53
CA LEU A 164 6.56 41.10 -2.15
C LEU A 164 6.27 42.57 -2.45
N GLU A 165 7.00 43.48 -1.79
CA GLU A 165 6.78 44.92 -1.86
C GLU A 165 7.88 45.62 -2.67
N THR A 166 9.12 45.12 -2.62
CA THR A 166 10.29 45.79 -3.19
C THR A 166 10.81 45.12 -4.47
N LYS A 167 11.65 45.84 -5.21
CA LYS A 167 12.38 45.28 -6.37
C LYS A 167 13.51 44.36 -5.92
N GLU A 168 14.13 44.64 -4.78
CA GLU A 168 15.17 43.79 -4.20
C GLU A 168 14.61 42.40 -3.84
N GLU A 169 13.48 42.32 -3.15
CA GLU A 169 12.83 41.05 -2.76
C GLU A 169 12.46 40.21 -3.99
N LYS A 170 11.89 40.85 -5.03
CA LYS A 170 11.60 40.18 -6.31
C LYS A 170 12.87 39.69 -7.02
N GLY A 171 13.96 40.43 -6.89
CA GLY A 171 15.27 40.04 -7.42
C GLY A 171 15.88 38.86 -6.67
N GLU A 172 15.74 38.84 -5.35
CA GLU A 172 16.19 37.75 -4.48
C GLU A 172 15.44 36.44 -4.76
N GLN A 173 14.11 36.47 -4.79
CA GLN A 173 13.32 35.28 -5.09
C GLN A 173 13.63 34.72 -6.48
N ARG A 174 13.86 35.58 -7.49
CA ARG A 174 14.31 35.15 -8.83
C ARG A 174 15.67 34.45 -8.79
N ARG A 175 16.61 34.95 -7.97
CA ARG A 175 17.93 34.31 -7.79
C ARG A 175 17.80 32.95 -7.11
N GLN A 176 16.94 32.82 -6.10
CA GLN A 176 16.68 31.56 -5.42
C GLN A 176 16.06 30.52 -6.38
N VAL A 177 15.06 30.91 -7.19
CA VAL A 177 14.46 30.02 -8.22
C VAL A 177 15.52 29.57 -9.23
N ALA A 178 16.36 30.49 -9.72
CA ALA A 178 17.43 30.17 -10.66
C ALA A 178 18.47 29.22 -10.05
N ALA A 179 18.89 29.46 -8.80
CA ALA A 179 19.85 28.61 -8.10
C ALA A 179 19.32 27.19 -7.88
N LEU A 180 18.06 27.04 -7.44
CA LEU A 180 17.41 25.74 -7.29
C LEU A 180 17.21 25.04 -8.64
N ALA A 181 16.87 25.77 -9.70
CA ALA A 181 16.75 25.21 -11.05
C ALA A 181 18.10 24.66 -11.57
N ASP A 182 19.19 25.39 -11.34
CA ASP A 182 20.54 24.95 -11.69
C ASP A 182 20.98 23.74 -10.86
N GLN A 183 20.64 23.70 -9.58
CA GLN A 183 20.89 22.54 -8.73
C GLN A 183 20.10 21.31 -9.19
N GLN A 184 18.81 21.47 -9.48
CA GLN A 184 17.95 20.43 -10.07
C GLN A 184 18.54 19.91 -11.39
N GLY A 185 19.02 20.81 -12.26
CA GLY A 185 19.69 20.45 -13.51
C GLY A 185 20.94 19.58 -13.29
N ARG A 186 21.78 19.97 -12.32
CA ARG A 186 22.99 19.22 -11.94
C ARG A 186 22.65 17.83 -11.37
N VAL A 187 21.67 17.74 -10.47
CA VAL A 187 21.21 16.46 -9.90
C VAL A 187 20.61 15.55 -10.97
N ARG A 188 19.81 16.09 -11.92
CA ARG A 188 19.29 15.30 -13.06
C ARG A 188 20.41 14.75 -13.93
N GLN A 189 21.46 15.55 -14.17
CA GLN A 189 22.61 15.09 -14.95
C GLN A 189 23.42 14.02 -14.19
N ALA A 190 23.64 14.21 -12.89
CA ALA A 190 24.28 13.22 -12.02
C ALA A 190 23.47 11.92 -11.97
N LEU A 191 22.15 12.00 -11.81
CA LEU A 191 21.25 10.84 -11.83
C LEU A 191 21.32 10.07 -13.14
N LYS A 192 21.41 10.78 -14.27
CA LYS A 192 21.59 10.14 -15.59
C LYS A 192 22.92 9.37 -15.69
N ARG A 193 24.01 9.94 -15.15
CA ARG A 193 25.33 9.29 -15.12
C ARG A 193 25.34 8.10 -14.17
N ALA A 194 24.88 8.28 -12.93
CA ALA A 194 24.77 7.23 -11.93
C ALA A 194 23.91 6.06 -12.44
N ARG A 195 22.78 6.32 -13.11
CA ARG A 195 21.97 5.24 -13.73
C ARG A 195 22.73 4.44 -14.79
N ALA A 196 23.59 5.09 -15.58
CA ALA A 196 24.39 4.42 -16.59
C ALA A 196 25.52 3.60 -15.95
N GLU A 197 26.18 4.15 -14.93
CA GLU A 197 27.24 3.49 -14.14
C GLU A 197 26.69 2.29 -13.37
N THR A 198 25.65 2.49 -12.55
CA THR A 198 24.92 1.42 -11.84
C THR A 198 24.45 0.32 -12.80
N ARG A 199 24.00 0.65 -14.01
CA ARG A 199 23.59 -0.37 -15.00
C ARG A 199 24.77 -1.20 -15.47
N ARG A 200 25.93 -0.57 -15.74
CA ARG A 200 27.16 -1.27 -16.15
C ARG A 200 27.69 -2.14 -15.00
N GLU A 201 27.79 -1.58 -13.80
CA GLU A 201 28.25 -2.29 -12.62
C GLU A 201 27.33 -3.47 -12.27
N ARG A 202 26.01 -3.29 -12.33
CA ARG A 202 25.05 -4.40 -12.14
C ARG A 202 25.20 -5.50 -13.19
N GLN A 203 25.54 -5.14 -14.43
CA GLN A 203 25.77 -6.13 -15.48
C GLN A 203 27.04 -6.94 -15.20
N GLN A 204 28.13 -6.28 -14.84
CA GLN A 204 29.40 -6.94 -14.50
C GLN A 204 29.29 -7.79 -13.22
N LEU A 205 28.69 -7.23 -12.17
CA LEU A 205 28.43 -7.94 -10.92
C LEU A 205 27.48 -9.12 -11.13
N GLY A 206 26.51 -8.99 -12.03
CA GLY A 206 25.51 -10.02 -12.26
C GLY A 206 26.03 -11.30 -12.88
N GLU A 207 27.12 -11.27 -13.63
CA GLU A 207 27.75 -12.50 -14.11
C GLU A 207 28.45 -13.25 -12.97
N ALA A 208 29.26 -12.56 -12.17
CA ALA A 208 29.96 -13.15 -11.02
C ALA A 208 28.98 -13.71 -9.97
N VAL A 209 27.95 -12.93 -9.62
CA VAL A 209 26.95 -13.38 -8.63
C VAL A 209 26.10 -14.52 -9.17
N ARG A 210 25.79 -14.57 -10.48
CA ARG A 210 25.08 -15.72 -11.06
C ARG A 210 25.90 -17.01 -10.93
N GLU A 211 27.20 -16.93 -11.13
CA GLU A 211 28.08 -18.10 -10.96
C GLU A 211 28.07 -18.59 -9.50
N GLU A 212 28.21 -17.67 -8.54
CA GLU A 212 28.12 -18.00 -7.11
C GLU A 212 26.75 -18.59 -6.73
N LEU A 213 25.66 -18.01 -7.23
CA LEU A 213 24.31 -18.52 -7.00
C LEU A 213 24.10 -19.89 -7.66
N SER A 214 24.66 -20.12 -8.85
CA SER A 214 24.58 -21.41 -9.54
C SER A 214 25.27 -22.53 -8.75
N ALA A 215 26.34 -22.21 -8.01
CA ALA A 215 27.01 -23.17 -7.14
C ALA A 215 26.16 -23.52 -5.90
N ILE A 216 25.34 -22.59 -5.41
CA ILE A 216 24.49 -22.76 -4.21
C ILE A 216 23.13 -23.39 -4.56
N ALA A 217 22.64 -23.17 -5.78
CA ALA A 217 21.31 -23.59 -6.24
C ALA A 217 20.99 -25.08 -6.00
N PRO A 218 21.90 -26.05 -6.22
CA PRO A 218 21.62 -27.46 -5.97
C PRO A 218 21.26 -27.75 -4.50
N GLN A 219 21.97 -27.14 -3.55
CA GLN A 219 21.68 -27.33 -2.13
C GLN A 219 20.35 -26.68 -1.73
N VAL A 220 20.03 -25.51 -2.30
CA VAL A 220 18.73 -24.86 -2.07
C VAL A 220 17.58 -25.73 -2.60
N LEU A 221 17.74 -26.37 -3.76
CA LEU A 221 16.76 -27.31 -4.30
C LEU A 221 16.56 -28.51 -3.37
N VAL A 222 17.64 -29.09 -2.83
CA VAL A 222 17.56 -30.17 -1.84
C VAL A 222 16.75 -29.72 -0.61
N ASP A 223 17.07 -28.54 -0.07
CA ASP A 223 16.37 -27.98 1.10
C ASP A 223 14.86 -27.75 0.82
N LEU A 224 14.52 -27.29 -0.39
CA LEU A 224 13.14 -27.09 -0.84
C LEU A 224 12.39 -28.42 -0.97
N PHE A 225 13.00 -29.43 -1.60
CA PHE A 225 12.40 -30.76 -1.74
C PHE A 225 12.18 -31.44 -0.39
N GLU A 226 13.16 -31.38 0.52
CA GLU A 226 13.04 -31.91 1.88
C GLU A 226 11.93 -31.22 2.67
N THR A 227 11.83 -29.89 2.56
CA THR A 227 10.79 -29.13 3.24
C THR A 227 9.41 -29.42 2.64
N ARG A 228 9.31 -29.58 1.32
CA ARG A 228 8.05 -29.99 0.66
C ARG A 228 7.61 -31.38 1.14
N ALA A 229 8.52 -32.34 1.17
CA ALA A 229 8.24 -33.68 1.69
C ALA A 229 7.83 -33.65 3.17
N PHE A 230 8.45 -32.77 3.98
CA PHE A 230 8.04 -32.53 5.34
C PHE A 230 6.59 -32.01 5.42
N VAL A 231 6.24 -30.95 4.70
CA VAL A 231 4.88 -30.37 4.69
C VAL A 231 3.84 -31.40 4.22
N GLN A 232 4.12 -32.15 3.15
CA GLN A 232 3.20 -33.15 2.58
C GLN A 232 2.85 -34.27 3.57
N ARG A 233 3.76 -34.66 4.47
CA ARG A 233 3.46 -35.66 5.51
C ARG A 233 2.34 -35.20 6.46
N PHE A 234 2.22 -33.90 6.70
CA PHE A 234 1.22 -33.34 7.60
C PHE A 234 -0.11 -32.96 6.91
N HIS A 235 -0.19 -33.05 5.58
CA HIS A 235 -1.46 -32.95 4.86
C HIS A 235 -2.33 -34.21 4.99
N GLY A 236 -1.77 -35.37 5.34
CA GLY A 236 -2.49 -36.65 5.37
C GLY A 236 -2.56 -37.40 6.71
N VAL A 237 -1.66 -37.13 7.66
CA VAL A 237 -1.55 -37.89 8.93
C VAL A 237 -2.22 -37.20 10.12
N GLY A 238 -2.72 -35.97 9.94
CA GLY A 238 -3.30 -35.15 11.00
C GLY A 238 -2.20 -34.43 11.79
N ILE A 239 -2.27 -33.09 11.80
CA ILE A 239 -1.27 -32.22 12.45
C ILE A 239 -1.18 -32.49 13.97
N GLY A 240 -2.26 -33.03 14.58
CA GLY A 240 -2.37 -33.29 16.01
C GLY A 240 -1.51 -34.44 16.56
N SER A 241 -0.84 -35.24 15.72
CA SER A 241 0.04 -36.33 16.19
C SER A 241 1.53 -35.99 16.14
N ALA A 242 1.89 -34.72 15.88
CA ALA A 242 3.28 -34.28 15.80
C ALA A 242 3.91 -34.19 17.20
N GLY A 243 4.99 -34.95 17.45
CA GLY A 243 5.80 -34.77 18.67
C GLY A 243 6.45 -33.38 18.75
N THR A 244 6.94 -32.99 19.94
CA THR A 244 7.44 -31.62 20.22
C THR A 244 8.45 -31.07 19.20
N PRO A 245 9.47 -31.84 18.73
CA PRO A 245 10.41 -31.35 17.72
C PRO A 245 9.77 -31.09 16.34
N LEU A 246 8.75 -31.89 15.98
CA LEU A 246 8.01 -31.72 14.73
C LEU A 246 7.08 -30.50 14.81
N ARG A 247 6.47 -30.26 15.97
CA ARG A 247 5.66 -29.07 16.23
C ARG A 247 6.47 -27.79 16.08
N GLY A 248 7.65 -27.69 16.68
CA GLY A 248 8.49 -26.49 16.57
C GLY A 248 8.84 -26.13 15.12
N ARG A 249 9.10 -27.14 14.27
CA ARG A 249 9.36 -26.93 12.85
C ARG A 249 8.11 -26.50 12.07
N LEU A 250 6.92 -27.00 12.44
CA LEU A 250 5.66 -26.55 11.86
C LEU A 250 5.32 -25.10 12.28
N GLU A 251 5.51 -24.77 13.56
CA GLU A 251 5.36 -23.40 14.09
C GLU A 251 6.26 -22.43 13.33
N GLU A 252 7.50 -22.81 13.02
CA GLU A 252 8.40 -21.97 12.25
C GLU A 252 7.91 -21.70 10.82
N LEU A 253 7.42 -22.73 10.13
CA LEU A 253 6.87 -22.58 8.77
C LEU A 253 5.60 -21.72 8.77
N VAL A 254 4.73 -21.93 9.76
CA VAL A 254 3.52 -21.11 9.95
C VAL A 254 3.91 -19.65 10.25
N LEU A 255 4.88 -19.42 11.13
CA LEU A 255 5.38 -18.08 11.46
C LEU A 255 5.89 -17.34 10.22
N LYS A 256 6.73 -17.98 9.40
CA LYS A 256 7.23 -17.36 8.16
C LYS A 256 6.11 -17.05 7.18
N ARG A 257 5.11 -17.93 7.09
CA ARG A 257 3.92 -17.67 6.26
C ARG A 257 3.08 -16.51 6.81
N GLN A 258 2.92 -16.39 8.12
CA GLN A 258 2.22 -15.28 8.77
C GLN A 258 2.94 -13.95 8.57
N LEU A 259 4.28 -13.92 8.68
CA LEU A 259 5.07 -12.73 8.37
C LEU A 259 4.86 -12.27 6.92
N ARG A 260 4.85 -13.21 5.97
CA ARG A 260 4.56 -12.87 4.58
C ARG A 260 3.14 -12.34 4.40
N ALA A 261 2.16 -13.04 4.98
CA ALA A 261 0.77 -12.63 4.96
C ALA A 261 0.57 -11.22 5.54
N LEU A 262 1.27 -10.88 6.62
CA LEU A 262 1.20 -9.55 7.22
C LEU A 262 1.77 -8.46 6.32
N THR A 263 2.81 -8.78 5.55
CA THR A 263 3.33 -7.87 4.51
C THR A 263 2.27 -7.63 3.43
N ASP A 264 1.59 -8.69 2.99
CA ASP A 264 0.54 -8.57 1.97
C ASP A 264 -0.68 -7.77 2.50
N ILE A 265 -1.05 -7.96 3.78
CA ILE A 265 -2.11 -7.19 4.47
C ILE A 265 -1.72 -5.72 4.61
N ALA A 266 -0.51 -5.43 5.10
CA ALA A 266 -0.02 -4.06 5.27
C ALA A 266 0.09 -3.31 3.93
N ASN A 267 0.53 -4.01 2.88
CA ASN A 267 0.59 -3.45 1.54
C ASN A 267 -0.81 -3.21 0.96
N HIS A 268 -1.78 -4.07 1.27
CA HIS A 268 -3.18 -3.83 0.89
C HIS A 268 -3.74 -2.59 1.59
N ALA A 269 -3.53 -2.45 2.91
CA ALA A 269 -3.94 -1.27 3.66
C ALA A 269 -3.39 0.00 3.02
N LEU A 270 -2.06 0.07 2.82
CA LEU A 270 -1.39 1.19 2.16
C LEU A 270 -1.98 1.51 0.78
N VAL A 271 -2.30 0.51 -0.04
CA VAL A 271 -2.91 0.72 -1.36
C VAL A 271 -4.32 1.30 -1.25
N VAL A 272 -5.09 0.91 -0.24
CA VAL A 272 -6.45 1.42 -0.01
C VAL A 272 -6.40 2.89 0.40
N GLU A 273 -5.60 3.25 1.41
CA GLU A 273 -5.40 4.66 1.84
C GLU A 273 -5.01 5.55 0.65
N GLN A 274 -4.07 5.07 -0.19
CA GLN A 274 -3.63 5.81 -1.38
C GLN A 274 -4.73 5.98 -2.42
N SER A 275 -5.67 5.04 -2.49
CA SER A 275 -6.76 5.08 -3.48
C SER A 275 -7.82 6.13 -3.15
N ALA A 276 -7.96 6.51 -1.88
CA ALA A 276 -8.86 7.55 -1.40
C ALA A 276 -8.41 8.97 -1.79
N ILE A 277 -7.10 9.22 -1.88
CA ILE A 277 -6.52 10.56 -2.13
C ILE A 277 -6.98 11.17 -3.48
N ALA A 278 -7.12 10.35 -4.52
CA ALA A 278 -7.47 10.79 -5.87
C ALA A 278 -8.88 11.44 -5.95
N PRO A 279 -9.97 10.78 -5.51
CA PRO A 279 -11.30 11.40 -5.48
C PRO A 279 -11.35 12.64 -4.57
N LEU A 280 -10.64 12.64 -3.44
CA LEU A 280 -10.60 13.77 -2.49
C LEU A 280 -9.97 15.03 -3.10
N THR A 281 -8.84 14.88 -3.79
CA THR A 281 -8.14 15.99 -4.46
C THR A 281 -9.04 16.68 -5.48
N MET A 282 -9.84 15.90 -6.22
CA MET A 282 -10.74 16.47 -7.21
C MET A 282 -11.93 17.17 -6.57
N GLY A 283 -12.39 16.73 -5.39
CA GLY A 283 -13.33 17.47 -4.56
C GLY A 283 -12.80 18.88 -4.24
N ILE A 284 -11.55 18.99 -3.77
CA ILE A 284 -10.89 20.28 -3.48
C ILE A 284 -10.89 21.19 -4.73
N VAL A 285 -10.58 20.64 -5.90
CA VAL A 285 -10.53 21.40 -7.17
C VAL A 285 -11.91 21.82 -7.67
N HIS A 286 -12.95 20.99 -7.47
CA HIS A 286 -14.31 21.30 -7.94
C HIS A 286 -15.10 22.20 -7.01
N TYR A 287 -14.88 22.14 -5.69
CA TYR A 287 -15.66 22.89 -4.70
C TYR A 287 -15.03 24.20 -4.26
N ARG A 288 -14.23 24.86 -5.12
CA ARG A 288 -13.54 26.15 -4.81
C ARG A 288 -14.43 27.29 -4.29
N ARG A 289 -15.75 27.16 -4.38
CA ARG A 289 -16.74 28.15 -3.89
C ARG A 289 -17.40 27.75 -2.56
N ARG A 290 -17.08 26.58 -2.01
CA ARG A 290 -17.58 26.07 -0.73
C ARG A 290 -16.39 25.79 0.18
N ARG A 291 -15.98 26.83 0.92
CA ARG A 291 -14.77 26.83 1.74
C ARG A 291 -14.76 25.70 2.78
N GLU A 292 -15.89 25.47 3.44
CA GLU A 292 -16.03 24.44 4.49
C GLU A 292 -15.79 23.01 3.93
N ILE A 293 -16.37 22.69 2.77
CA ILE A 293 -16.16 21.39 2.10
C ILE A 293 -14.72 21.25 1.64
N GLN A 294 -14.10 22.34 1.17
CA GLN A 294 -12.71 22.34 0.75
C GLN A 294 -11.76 22.10 1.94
N GLU A 295 -12.00 22.76 3.08
CA GLU A 295 -11.23 22.58 4.31
C GLU A 295 -11.37 21.13 4.82
N ALA A 296 -12.60 20.60 4.89
CA ALA A 296 -12.86 19.23 5.31
C ALA A 296 -12.17 18.19 4.39
N MET A 297 -12.26 18.35 3.07
CA MET A 297 -11.59 17.46 2.10
C MET A 297 -10.07 17.56 2.13
N THR A 298 -9.53 18.72 2.52
CA THR A 298 -8.08 18.92 2.68
C THR A 298 -7.59 18.21 3.94
N THR A 299 -8.30 18.34 5.07
CA THR A 299 -8.01 17.59 6.29
C THR A 299 -8.07 16.08 6.05
N PHE A 300 -9.09 15.63 5.31
CA PHE A 300 -9.24 14.23 4.94
C PHE A 300 -8.05 13.73 4.11
N ALA A 301 -7.73 14.38 2.98
CA ALA A 301 -6.59 13.97 2.15
C ALA A 301 -5.26 13.94 2.93
N HIS A 302 -5.14 14.80 3.93
CA HIS A 302 -4.01 14.85 4.83
C HIS A 302 -3.97 13.68 5.81
N ASP A 303 -5.11 13.23 6.34
CA ASP A 303 -5.20 12.05 7.20
C ASP A 303 -4.87 10.76 6.42
N GLU A 304 -5.38 10.59 5.19
CA GLU A 304 -5.03 9.46 4.29
C GLU A 304 -3.53 9.35 4.01
N ALA A 305 -2.88 10.51 3.83
CA ALA A 305 -1.44 10.57 3.65
C ALA A 305 -0.68 10.12 4.91
N LYS A 306 -1.21 10.40 6.11
CA LYS A 306 -0.65 9.90 7.39
C LYS A 306 -0.80 8.39 7.50
N HIS A 307 -1.98 7.85 7.23
CA HIS A 307 -2.24 6.41 7.29
C HIS A 307 -1.27 5.66 6.36
N SER A 308 -1.14 6.16 5.13
CA SER A 308 -0.17 5.65 4.14
C SER A 308 1.27 5.65 4.68
N ALA A 309 1.70 6.75 5.32
CA ALA A 309 3.05 6.85 5.88
C ALA A 309 3.28 5.86 7.04
N VAL A 310 2.27 5.65 7.90
CA VAL A 310 2.33 4.69 9.01
C VAL A 310 2.51 3.26 8.49
N PHE A 311 1.72 2.85 7.48
CA PHE A 311 1.87 1.51 6.89
C PHE A 311 3.19 1.34 6.13
N ARG A 312 3.68 2.39 5.46
CA ARG A 312 5.02 2.35 4.83
C ARG A 312 6.12 2.15 5.87
N ARG A 313 6.05 2.88 6.99
CA ARG A 313 6.99 2.72 8.11
C ARG A 313 6.93 1.31 8.68
N PHE A 314 5.73 0.78 8.89
CA PHE A 314 5.55 -0.61 9.34
C PHE A 314 6.22 -1.60 8.38
N MET A 315 5.98 -1.49 7.08
CA MET A 315 6.62 -2.38 6.09
C MET A 315 8.15 -2.25 6.07
N ALA A 316 8.67 -1.02 6.13
CA ALA A 316 10.11 -0.77 6.07
C ALA A 316 10.83 -1.21 7.36
N GLU A 317 10.37 -0.76 8.52
CA GLU A 317 11.05 -1.00 9.81
C GLU A 317 10.77 -2.40 10.38
N LYS A 318 9.55 -2.92 10.18
CA LYS A 318 9.12 -4.17 10.83
C LYS A 318 9.15 -5.38 9.91
N MET A 319 8.84 -5.19 8.64
CA MET A 319 8.80 -6.30 7.67
C MET A 319 10.04 -6.35 6.77
N ARG A 320 10.86 -5.29 6.75
CA ARG A 320 11.97 -5.11 5.79
C ARG A 320 11.52 -5.35 4.34
N ALA A 321 10.29 -4.95 4.05
CA ALA A 321 9.64 -5.17 2.77
C ALA A 321 9.53 -3.85 2.01
N LYS A 322 9.72 -3.93 0.70
CA LYS A 322 9.46 -2.80 -0.20
C LYS A 322 7.96 -2.71 -0.48
N GLU A 323 7.47 -1.48 -0.54
CA GLU A 323 6.13 -1.18 -1.02
C GLU A 323 5.92 -1.75 -2.42
N ARG A 324 4.80 -2.46 -2.62
CA ARG A 324 4.41 -3.02 -3.90
C ARG A 324 3.05 -2.47 -4.31
N ILE A 325 3.06 -1.37 -5.06
CA ILE A 325 1.83 -0.85 -5.68
C ILE A 325 1.56 -1.61 -6.98
N PRO A 326 0.44 -2.34 -7.11
CA PRO A 326 0.07 -2.98 -8.38
C PRO A 326 -0.11 -1.94 -9.49
N ARG A 327 0.37 -2.22 -10.70
CA ARG A 327 0.13 -1.33 -11.86
C ARG A 327 -1.35 -1.07 -12.11
N ALA A 328 -2.21 -2.04 -11.79
CA ALA A 328 -3.65 -1.91 -11.86
C ALA A 328 -4.18 -0.76 -10.98
N VAL A 329 -3.65 -0.61 -9.75
CA VAL A 329 -3.99 0.49 -8.83
C VAL A 329 -3.54 1.83 -9.38
N ILE A 330 -2.31 1.93 -9.90
CA ILE A 330 -1.81 3.18 -10.52
C ILE A 330 -2.70 3.58 -11.70
N SER A 331 -3.00 2.63 -12.60
CA SER A 331 -3.90 2.87 -13.72
C SER A 331 -5.35 3.14 -13.29
N GLY A 332 -5.76 2.58 -12.15
CA GLY A 332 -7.04 2.81 -11.49
C GLY A 332 -7.12 4.24 -10.98
N GLY A 333 -6.12 4.73 -10.26
CA GLY A 333 -6.02 6.11 -9.78
C GLY A 333 -6.07 7.14 -10.93
N GLU A 334 -5.37 6.88 -12.03
CA GLU A 334 -5.47 7.72 -13.25
C GLU A 334 -6.89 7.73 -13.84
N ARG A 335 -7.54 6.57 -13.92
CA ARG A 335 -8.95 6.45 -14.36
C ARG A 335 -9.90 7.13 -13.38
N TYR A 336 -9.66 7.02 -12.08
CA TYR A 336 -10.49 7.63 -11.04
C TYR A 336 -10.41 9.14 -11.09
N LEU A 337 -9.23 9.72 -11.30
CA LEU A 337 -9.11 11.15 -11.55
C LEU A 337 -9.81 11.59 -12.83
N TRP A 338 -9.73 10.78 -13.89
CA TRP A 338 -10.45 11.08 -15.12
C TRP A 338 -11.96 11.09 -14.88
N ILE A 339 -12.50 10.06 -14.20
CA ILE A 339 -13.92 9.99 -13.81
C ILE A 339 -14.28 11.21 -12.95
N ALA A 340 -13.44 11.57 -11.98
CA ALA A 340 -13.68 12.68 -11.08
C ALA A 340 -13.70 14.05 -11.78
N ARG A 341 -12.96 14.23 -12.87
CA ARG A 341 -12.99 15.44 -13.70
C ARG A 341 -14.26 15.58 -14.53
N VAL A 342 -14.85 14.47 -14.94
CA VAL A 342 -16.00 14.44 -15.87
C VAL A 342 -17.32 14.26 -15.12
N MET A 343 -17.29 13.56 -13.99
CA MET A 343 -18.46 13.19 -13.19
C MET A 343 -18.14 13.29 -11.69
N PRO A 344 -18.24 14.49 -11.10
CA PRO A 344 -17.89 14.72 -9.68
C PRO A 344 -18.73 13.90 -8.72
N SER A 345 -20.02 13.72 -9.02
CA SER A 345 -20.94 12.84 -8.27
C SER A 345 -20.51 11.37 -8.29
N GLY A 346 -19.74 10.94 -9.29
CA GLY A 346 -19.20 9.57 -9.38
C GLY A 346 -17.97 9.40 -8.50
N ALA A 347 -17.14 10.43 -8.40
CA ALA A 347 -15.96 10.42 -7.55
C ALA A 347 -16.30 10.46 -6.05
N VAL A 348 -17.26 11.28 -5.63
CA VAL A 348 -17.69 11.29 -4.22
C VAL A 348 -18.38 9.97 -3.85
N PHE A 349 -19.21 9.42 -4.74
CA PHE A 349 -19.80 8.09 -4.52
C PHE A 349 -18.74 6.97 -4.46
N LEU A 350 -17.68 7.09 -5.26
CA LEU A 350 -16.55 6.17 -5.19
C LEU A 350 -15.82 6.28 -3.85
N ALA A 351 -15.60 7.49 -3.34
CA ALA A 351 -15.00 7.70 -2.03
C ALA A 351 -15.82 7.00 -0.94
N VAL A 352 -17.15 7.15 -0.93
CA VAL A 352 -18.05 6.40 -0.01
C VAL A 352 -17.77 4.89 -0.02
N ILE A 353 -17.53 4.30 -1.20
CA ILE A 353 -17.23 2.88 -1.32
C ILE A 353 -15.82 2.55 -0.79
N ILE A 354 -14.80 3.34 -1.16
CA ILE A 354 -13.41 3.10 -0.76
C ILE A 354 -13.27 3.22 0.76
N GLU A 355 -13.82 4.26 1.38
CA GLU A 355 -13.77 4.48 2.83
C GLU A 355 -14.51 3.42 3.62
N ALA A 356 -15.68 2.99 3.14
CA ALA A 356 -16.44 1.93 3.78
C ALA A 356 -15.66 0.61 3.78
N ILE A 357 -14.92 0.36 2.70
CA ILE A 357 -14.13 -0.85 2.52
C ILE A 357 -12.82 -0.77 3.33
N GLY A 358 -12.11 0.37 3.29
CA GLY A 358 -10.88 0.62 4.04
C GLY A 358 -11.12 0.58 5.54
N GLY A 359 -12.07 1.36 6.05
CA GLY A 359 -12.43 1.34 7.46
C GLY A 359 -12.88 -0.05 7.94
N ALA A 360 -13.69 -0.79 7.17
CA ALA A 360 -14.08 -2.15 7.54
C ALA A 360 -12.90 -3.12 7.55
N PHE A 361 -11.96 -2.97 6.63
CA PHE A 361 -10.73 -3.76 6.58
C PHE A 361 -9.86 -3.51 7.83
N LEU A 362 -9.66 -2.25 8.19
CA LEU A 362 -8.87 -1.87 9.36
C LEU A 362 -9.56 -2.29 10.66
N GLU A 363 -10.87 -2.09 10.78
CA GLU A 363 -11.64 -2.53 11.95
C GLU A 363 -11.57 -4.06 12.13
N PHE A 364 -11.61 -4.82 11.03
CA PHE A 364 -11.45 -6.28 11.07
C PHE A 364 -10.11 -6.69 11.68
N PHE A 365 -9.00 -6.08 11.23
CA PHE A 365 -7.65 -6.37 11.76
C PHE A 365 -7.32 -5.66 13.07
N ALA A 366 -8.18 -4.75 13.56
CA ALA A 366 -8.09 -4.16 14.90
C ALA A 366 -8.53 -5.13 16.02
N GLN A 367 -9.17 -6.26 15.66
CA GLN A 367 -9.63 -7.30 16.58
C GLN A 367 -8.53 -8.30 16.93
N ASN A 368 -8.45 -8.68 18.20
CA ASN A 368 -7.45 -9.64 18.70
C ASN A 368 -7.59 -11.03 18.05
N GLU A 369 -8.82 -11.44 17.74
CA GLU A 369 -9.15 -12.73 17.14
C GLU A 369 -8.66 -12.84 15.69
N ASN A 370 -8.51 -11.71 14.99
CA ASN A 370 -8.13 -11.67 13.57
C ASN A 370 -6.67 -11.29 13.34
N MET A 371 -6.07 -10.56 14.29
CA MET A 371 -4.67 -10.13 14.22
C MET A 371 -3.97 -10.31 15.58
N PRO A 372 -3.07 -11.30 15.69
CA PRO A 372 -2.35 -11.55 16.93
C PRO A 372 -1.23 -10.54 17.19
N ASP A 373 -0.71 -9.83 16.17
CA ASP A 373 0.34 -8.82 16.37
C ASP A 373 -0.23 -7.53 17.00
N PRO A 374 0.17 -7.16 18.23
CA PRO A 374 -0.37 -5.99 18.92
C PRO A 374 0.00 -4.64 18.27
N LEU A 375 1.15 -4.53 17.62
CA LEU A 375 1.57 -3.29 16.94
C LEU A 375 0.68 -3.02 15.73
N PHE A 376 0.57 -3.98 14.80
CA PHE A 376 -0.27 -3.84 13.61
C PHE A 376 -1.74 -3.64 13.98
N ARG A 377 -2.22 -4.40 14.96
CA ARG A 377 -3.57 -4.25 15.50
C ARG A 377 -3.81 -2.85 16.08
N GLY A 378 -2.84 -2.33 16.85
CA GLY A 378 -2.89 -0.99 17.41
C GLY A 378 -2.98 0.09 16.34
N ILE A 379 -2.18 -0.04 15.27
CA ILE A 379 -2.22 0.84 14.09
C ILE A 379 -3.62 0.82 13.48
N CYS A 380 -4.13 -0.37 13.14
CA CYS A 380 -5.45 -0.51 12.52
C CYS A 380 -6.57 0.06 13.40
N ARG A 381 -6.51 -0.18 14.72
CA ARG A 381 -7.49 0.32 15.67
C ARG A 381 -7.54 1.85 15.72
N VAL A 382 -6.38 2.48 15.87
CA VAL A 382 -6.30 3.94 15.98
C VAL A 382 -6.87 4.60 14.72
N ILE A 383 -6.46 4.12 13.54
CA ILE A 383 -6.93 4.65 12.27
C ILE A 383 -8.44 4.44 12.11
N ALA A 384 -8.91 3.19 12.30
CA ALA A 384 -10.32 2.83 12.17
C ALA A 384 -11.25 3.60 13.14
N GLU A 385 -10.82 3.80 14.39
CA GLU A 385 -11.67 4.42 15.41
C GLU A 385 -11.64 5.96 15.38
N ARG A 386 -10.51 6.59 15.04
CA ARG A 386 -10.39 8.06 15.04
C ARG A 386 -10.71 8.70 13.71
N ASP A 387 -10.21 8.13 12.62
CA ASP A 387 -10.14 8.82 11.34
C ASP A 387 -11.20 8.26 10.37
N GLU A 388 -11.21 6.95 10.15
CA GLU A 388 -12.08 6.29 9.16
C GLU A 388 -13.58 6.53 9.40
N LYS A 389 -14.05 6.52 10.66
CA LYS A 389 -15.47 6.79 10.97
C LYS A 389 -15.88 8.20 10.51
N ARG A 390 -15.04 9.19 10.80
CA ARG A 390 -15.25 10.58 10.41
C ARG A 390 -15.17 10.75 8.89
N HIS A 391 -14.27 10.02 8.23
CA HIS A 391 -14.10 10.00 6.79
C HIS A 391 -15.33 9.43 6.06
N GLN A 392 -15.85 8.30 6.54
CA GLN A 392 -17.08 7.69 6.04
C GLN A 392 -18.28 8.63 6.17
N GLU A 393 -18.46 9.25 7.35
CA GLU A 393 -19.52 10.23 7.59
C GLU A 393 -19.40 11.45 6.66
N LEU A 394 -18.19 11.99 6.49
CA LEU A 394 -17.93 13.13 5.61
C LEU A 394 -18.22 12.79 4.14
N CYS A 395 -17.82 11.61 3.67
CA CYS A 395 -18.11 11.12 2.32
C CYS A 395 -19.62 11.00 2.08
N ALA A 396 -20.34 10.36 3.00
CA ALA A 396 -21.78 10.17 2.90
C ALA A 396 -22.54 11.49 2.96
N ALA A 397 -22.19 12.38 3.89
CA ALA A 397 -22.78 13.71 4.02
C ALA A 397 -22.56 14.55 2.77
N THR A 398 -21.32 14.59 2.26
CA THR A 398 -20.98 15.32 1.03
C THR A 398 -21.77 14.79 -0.16
N TYR A 399 -21.89 13.47 -0.30
CA TYR A 399 -22.68 12.86 -1.37
C TYR A 399 -24.15 13.27 -1.27
N ASN A 400 -24.74 13.14 -0.08
CA ASN A 400 -26.14 13.44 0.17
C ASN A 400 -26.46 14.92 -0.06
N GLU A 401 -25.61 15.83 0.40
CA GLU A 401 -25.86 17.27 0.29
C GLU A 401 -25.72 17.77 -1.16
N LEU A 402 -24.74 17.25 -1.89
CA LEU A 402 -24.36 17.81 -3.19
C LEU A 402 -24.95 17.09 -4.40
N TYR A 403 -25.24 15.79 -4.28
CA TYR A 403 -25.50 14.95 -5.44
C TYR A 403 -26.72 14.05 -5.35
N ARG A 404 -27.27 13.85 -4.15
CA ARG A 404 -28.47 13.05 -4.02
C ARG A 404 -29.66 13.78 -4.60
N THR A 405 -30.20 13.19 -5.66
CA THR A 405 -31.43 13.61 -6.33
C THR A 405 -32.58 12.65 -6.06
N GLY A 406 -32.27 11.40 -5.68
CA GLY A 406 -33.26 10.33 -5.50
C GLY A 406 -33.84 9.81 -6.83
N GLY A 407 -33.29 10.25 -7.96
CA GLY A 407 -33.76 9.89 -9.29
C GLY A 407 -33.36 8.47 -9.70
N TRP A 408 -34.17 7.85 -10.56
CA TRP A 408 -33.89 6.51 -11.10
C TRP A 408 -32.53 6.42 -11.82
N TRP A 409 -32.16 7.46 -12.57
CA TRP A 409 -30.87 7.53 -13.27
C TRP A 409 -29.67 7.53 -12.33
N GLU A 410 -29.79 8.21 -11.19
CA GLU A 410 -28.76 8.22 -10.15
C GLU A 410 -28.60 6.81 -9.56
N ALA A 411 -29.71 6.17 -9.18
CA ALA A 411 -29.70 4.82 -8.62
C ALA A 411 -29.09 3.80 -9.59
N LEU A 412 -29.43 3.87 -10.89
CA LEU A 412 -28.86 3.00 -11.91
C LEU A 412 -27.35 3.22 -12.05
N ARG A 413 -26.92 4.49 -12.16
CA ARG A 413 -25.51 4.86 -12.26
C ARG A 413 -24.70 4.37 -11.04
N ASN A 414 -25.19 4.60 -9.84
CA ASN A 414 -24.55 4.17 -8.59
C ASN A 414 -24.43 2.66 -8.52
N ARG A 415 -25.48 1.94 -8.91
CA ARG A 415 -25.46 0.46 -8.94
C ARG A 415 -24.46 -0.09 -9.94
N VAL A 416 -24.34 0.52 -11.13
CA VAL A 416 -23.34 0.15 -12.13
C VAL A 416 -21.93 0.46 -11.63
N ALA A 417 -21.71 1.63 -11.04
CA ALA A 417 -20.43 2.02 -10.47
C ALA A 417 -20.00 1.05 -9.35
N LEU A 418 -20.88 0.79 -8.38
CA LEU A 418 -20.63 -0.15 -7.29
C LEU A 418 -20.23 -1.53 -7.82
N ARG A 419 -20.98 -2.08 -8.79
CA ARG A 419 -20.67 -3.39 -9.37
C ARG A 419 -19.32 -3.38 -10.08
N GLY A 420 -19.06 -2.37 -10.91
CA GLY A 420 -17.79 -2.26 -11.63
C GLY A 420 -16.59 -2.14 -10.70
N LEU A 421 -16.74 -1.43 -9.57
CA LEU A 421 -15.70 -1.24 -8.56
C LEU A 421 -15.44 -2.50 -7.76
N LEU A 422 -16.48 -3.17 -7.28
CA LEU A 422 -16.32 -4.44 -6.57
C LEU A 422 -15.69 -5.50 -7.48
N GLN A 423 -16.00 -5.50 -8.78
CA GLN A 423 -15.32 -6.36 -9.76
C GLN A 423 -13.89 -5.89 -10.09
N ALA A 424 -13.59 -4.60 -10.07
CA ALA A 424 -12.23 -4.14 -10.35
C ALA A 424 -11.28 -4.30 -9.15
N ALA A 425 -11.76 -3.97 -7.95
CA ALA A 425 -10.98 -4.00 -6.71
C ALA A 425 -10.93 -5.40 -6.07
N TYR A 426 -11.97 -6.21 -6.26
CA TYR A 426 -12.13 -7.52 -5.61
C TYR A 426 -12.50 -8.64 -6.59
N GLY A 427 -12.36 -8.43 -7.91
CA GLY A 427 -12.88 -9.36 -8.92
C GLY A 427 -11.94 -10.47 -9.39
N ASP A 428 -10.80 -10.71 -8.74
CA ASP A 428 -10.04 -11.94 -8.97
C ASP A 428 -9.90 -12.70 -7.65
N LYS A 429 -11.00 -13.36 -7.22
CA LYS A 429 -11.05 -14.24 -6.05
C LYS A 429 -10.97 -15.71 -6.43
N THR A 430 -10.02 -16.04 -7.28
CA THR A 430 -9.46 -17.39 -7.25
C THR A 430 -8.84 -17.64 -5.86
N GLU A 431 -8.56 -18.90 -5.50
CA GLU A 431 -7.80 -19.21 -4.26
C GLU A 431 -6.40 -18.55 -4.24
N ASP A 432 -6.01 -17.93 -5.35
CA ASP A 432 -4.80 -17.14 -5.53
C ASP A 432 -4.90 -15.67 -5.09
N HIS A 433 -6.09 -15.20 -4.65
CA HIS A 433 -6.21 -13.83 -4.15
C HIS A 433 -5.35 -13.65 -2.90
N GLN A 434 -4.32 -12.80 -3.00
CA GLN A 434 -3.30 -12.60 -1.96
C GLN A 434 -3.89 -12.36 -0.57
N LEU A 435 -4.94 -11.54 -0.47
CA LEU A 435 -5.61 -11.27 0.79
C LEU A 435 -6.34 -12.49 1.41
N ILE A 436 -6.94 -13.36 0.59
CA ILE A 436 -7.54 -14.62 1.07
C ILE A 436 -6.46 -15.52 1.66
N GLN A 437 -5.36 -15.65 0.94
CA GLN A 437 -4.24 -16.45 1.39
C GLN A 437 -3.58 -15.86 2.65
N ALA A 438 -3.59 -14.54 2.79
CA ALA A 438 -3.11 -13.87 3.99
C ALA A 438 -4.01 -14.16 5.20
N CYS A 439 -5.33 -14.07 5.06
CA CYS A 439 -6.29 -14.48 6.10
C CYS A 439 -6.11 -15.95 6.50
N ARG A 440 -5.99 -16.87 5.53
CA ARG A 440 -5.75 -18.30 5.79
C ARG A 440 -4.46 -18.54 6.58
N ALA A 441 -3.40 -17.76 6.35
CA ALA A 441 -2.16 -17.86 7.11
C ALA A 441 -2.34 -17.57 8.62
N PHE A 442 -3.33 -16.74 8.97
CA PHE A 442 -3.72 -16.45 10.35
C PHE A 442 -4.82 -17.38 10.88
N GLY A 443 -5.17 -18.43 10.13
CA GLY A 443 -6.22 -19.38 10.53
C GLY A 443 -7.64 -18.86 10.37
N LEU A 444 -7.84 -17.84 9.53
CA LEU A 444 -9.15 -17.27 9.21
C LEU A 444 -9.71 -17.88 7.92
N GLU A 445 -10.99 -18.20 7.94
CA GLU A 445 -11.70 -18.69 6.76
C GLU A 445 -11.77 -17.61 5.65
N SER A 446 -11.76 -18.08 4.40
CA SER A 446 -11.58 -17.24 3.21
C SER A 446 -12.63 -16.18 2.98
N ASP A 447 -13.83 -16.36 3.53
CA ASP A 447 -14.97 -15.48 3.33
C ASP A 447 -15.26 -14.57 4.53
N THR A 448 -14.65 -14.80 5.69
CA THR A 448 -14.90 -14.03 6.91
C THR A 448 -14.65 -12.54 6.71
N LEU A 449 -13.47 -12.17 6.18
CA LEU A 449 -13.13 -10.77 5.90
C LEU A 449 -14.11 -10.15 4.89
N TYR A 450 -14.48 -10.88 3.84
CA TYR A 450 -15.34 -10.32 2.80
C TYR A 450 -16.79 -10.18 3.24
N ARG A 451 -17.29 -11.10 4.06
CA ARG A 451 -18.60 -10.93 4.71
C ARG A 451 -18.58 -9.70 5.61
N TYR A 452 -17.50 -9.49 6.37
CA TYR A 452 -17.34 -8.31 7.21
C TYR A 452 -17.35 -7.01 6.40
N VAL A 453 -16.55 -6.95 5.33
CA VAL A 453 -16.48 -5.79 4.41
C VAL A 453 -17.82 -5.57 3.70
N ALA A 454 -18.48 -6.62 3.21
CA ALA A 454 -19.77 -6.51 2.54
C ALA A 454 -20.88 -6.03 3.50
N SER A 455 -20.84 -6.46 4.77
CA SER A 455 -21.78 -6.00 5.79
C SER A 455 -21.62 -4.50 6.07
N ASN A 456 -20.39 -4.04 6.28
CA ASN A 456 -20.10 -2.62 6.52
C ASN A 456 -20.42 -1.75 5.30
N LEU A 457 -20.05 -2.21 4.10
CA LEU A 457 -20.40 -1.51 2.86
C LEU A 457 -21.92 -1.42 2.67
N SER A 458 -22.68 -2.48 3.00
CA SER A 458 -24.15 -2.44 2.98
C SER A 458 -24.70 -1.31 3.86
N GLN A 459 -24.19 -1.17 5.09
CA GLN A 459 -24.60 -0.13 6.02
C GLN A 459 -24.24 1.28 5.51
N GLN A 460 -23.03 1.45 4.98
CA GLN A 460 -22.60 2.73 4.43
C GLN A 460 -23.38 3.14 3.16
N LEU A 461 -23.77 2.17 2.34
CA LEU A 461 -24.63 2.43 1.18
C LEU A 461 -26.04 2.87 1.58
N GLU A 462 -26.58 2.37 2.69
CA GLU A 462 -27.86 2.83 3.24
C GLU A 462 -27.81 4.31 3.65
N ALA A 463 -26.68 4.77 4.20
CA ALA A 463 -26.48 6.18 4.57
C ALA A 463 -26.59 7.13 3.36
N VAL A 464 -26.28 6.66 2.15
CA VAL A 464 -26.44 7.43 0.89
C VAL A 464 -27.74 7.09 0.15
N GLY A 465 -28.68 6.41 0.80
CA GLY A 465 -30.00 6.09 0.26
C GLY A 465 -30.02 4.91 -0.71
N MET A 466 -29.03 4.02 -0.66
CA MET A 466 -28.93 2.85 -1.52
C MET A 466 -28.98 1.55 -0.72
N SER A 467 -30.17 0.95 -0.61
CA SER A 467 -30.35 -0.33 0.08
C SER A 467 -29.88 -1.50 -0.79
N VAL A 468 -28.70 -2.03 -0.51
CA VAL A 468 -28.17 -3.25 -1.14
C VAL A 468 -27.68 -4.19 -0.05
N SER A 469 -28.32 -5.35 0.09
CA SER A 469 -27.93 -6.32 1.10
C SER A 469 -26.50 -6.84 0.90
N TRP A 470 -25.82 -7.17 2.00
CA TRP A 470 -24.49 -7.78 1.97
C TRP A 470 -24.45 -9.05 1.09
N ASP A 471 -25.49 -9.89 1.12
CA ASP A 471 -25.63 -11.07 0.24
C ASP A 471 -25.59 -10.71 -1.25
N SER A 472 -26.18 -9.56 -1.62
CA SER A 472 -26.18 -9.07 -3.00
C SER A 472 -24.81 -8.52 -3.39
N LEU A 473 -24.11 -7.85 -2.46
CA LEU A 473 -22.74 -7.39 -2.67
C LEU A 473 -21.78 -8.58 -2.85
N MET A 474 -21.96 -9.65 -2.08
CA MET A 474 -21.19 -10.89 -2.23
C MET A 474 -21.38 -11.54 -3.60
N LYS A 475 -22.53 -11.36 -4.27
CA LYS A 475 -22.76 -11.84 -5.65
C LYS A 475 -22.05 -10.99 -6.71
N PHE A 476 -21.63 -9.78 -6.39
CA PHE A 476 -20.81 -8.95 -7.29
C PHE A 476 -19.34 -9.38 -7.27
N LEU A 477 -18.93 -10.09 -6.21
CA LEU A 477 -17.64 -10.74 -6.11
C LEU A 477 -17.68 -12.04 -6.93
N PRO A 478 -16.70 -12.31 -7.80
CA PRO A 478 -16.68 -13.53 -8.59
C PRO A 478 -16.54 -14.75 -7.67
N LYS A 479 -17.22 -15.84 -8.06
CA LYS A 479 -17.09 -17.12 -7.38
C LYS A 479 -15.67 -17.68 -7.60
N PRO A 480 -15.08 -18.35 -6.61
CA PRO A 480 -13.84 -19.08 -6.82
C PRO A 480 -14.06 -20.09 -7.95
N VAL A 481 -13.21 -20.03 -8.98
CA VAL A 481 -13.15 -21.08 -10.00
C VAL A 481 -12.40 -22.24 -9.37
N PRO A 482 -12.99 -23.43 -9.20
CA PRO A 482 -12.25 -24.59 -8.75
C PRO A 482 -11.15 -24.89 -9.77
N ARG A 483 -9.90 -24.95 -9.32
CA ARG A 483 -8.80 -25.45 -10.16
C ARG A 483 -9.10 -26.92 -10.49
N ARG A 484 -9.10 -27.25 -11.79
CA ARG A 484 -9.18 -28.64 -12.28
C ARG A 484 -7.82 -29.30 -12.21
#